data_AF-A0A0B8WBH8-F1
#
_entry.id   AF-A0A0B8WBH8-F1
#
_cell.length_a   1.000
_cell.length_b   1.000
_cell.length_c   1.000
_cell.angle_alpha   90.00
_cell.angle_beta   90.00
_cell.angle_gamma   90.00
#
_symmetry.space_group_name_H-M   'P 1'
#
loop_
_entity.id
_entity.type
_entity.pdbx_description
1 polymer ?
#
loop_
_entity_poly.entity_id
_entity_poly.type
_entity_poly.pdbx_seq_one_letter_code
_entity_poly.pdbx_strand_id
1 'polypeptide(L)'
;MMKRSPLVLGNKTLKDVTDDICAPVERFPSKGWVGMFLGAKTLLLFYIAILASVVGIGIGLLGVNSPVFWGTMIVTFVFWIGIGHAGTLISAVLFLFRQKWRTSVARTAEA
;
A
#
# COMPACT_ATOMS: atom_id res chain seq x y z
N MET A 1 -16.09 -14.55 -30.82
CA MET A 1 -15.49 -14.88 -29.51
C MET A 1 -14.15 -14.17 -29.40
N MET A 2 -13.96 -13.25 -28.45
CA MET A 2 -12.69 -12.50 -28.31
C MET A 2 -11.56 -13.45 -27.87
N LYS A 3 -10.42 -13.41 -28.57
CA LYS A 3 -9.23 -14.21 -28.23
C LYS A 3 -8.54 -13.58 -27.01
N ARG A 4 -8.23 -14.37 -25.98
CA ARG A 4 -7.51 -13.89 -24.79
C ARG A 4 -6.03 -13.68 -25.11
N SER A 5 -5.50 -12.52 -24.75
CA SER A 5 -4.06 -12.27 -24.80
C SER A 5 -3.34 -13.08 -23.71
N PRO A 6 -2.10 -13.53 -23.96
CA PRO A 6 -1.28 -14.19 -22.94
C PRO A 6 -0.99 -13.22 -21.79
N LEU A 7 -1.07 -13.70 -20.54
CA LEU A 7 -0.82 -12.91 -19.33
C LEU A 7 0.67 -12.82 -18.96
N VAL A 8 1.45 -13.81 -19.37
CA VAL A 8 2.90 -13.86 -19.17
C VAL A 8 3.54 -13.78 -20.54
N LEU A 9 4.41 -12.79 -20.73
CA LEU A 9 5.11 -12.55 -21.99
C LEU A 9 6.53 -13.14 -21.94
N GLY A 10 7.12 -13.40 -23.10
CA GLY A 10 8.52 -13.81 -23.22
C GLY A 10 8.83 -15.29 -22.94
N ASN A 11 7.83 -16.19 -22.97
CA ASN A 11 7.99 -17.65 -22.81
C ASN A 11 8.85 -18.06 -21.60
N LYS A 12 8.66 -17.38 -20.46
CA LYS A 12 9.42 -17.61 -19.23
C LYS A 12 9.22 -19.01 -18.66
N THR A 13 10.30 -19.63 -18.24
CA THR A 13 10.28 -20.86 -17.43
C THR A 13 10.01 -20.53 -15.96
N LEU A 14 9.69 -21.54 -15.14
CA LEU A 14 9.51 -21.34 -13.68
C LEU A 14 10.78 -20.84 -12.99
N LYS A 15 11.95 -21.22 -13.51
CA LYS A 15 13.24 -20.73 -13.01
C LYS A 15 13.39 -19.23 -13.28
N ASP A 16 13.09 -18.79 -14.49
CA ASP A 16 13.20 -17.36 -14.87
C ASP A 16 12.30 -16.48 -13.99
N VAL A 17 11.08 -16.95 -13.69
CA VAL A 17 10.14 -16.23 -12.80
C VAL A 17 10.71 -16.11 -11.39
N THR A 18 11.29 -17.19 -10.87
CA THR A 18 11.91 -17.19 -9.53
C THR A 18 13.07 -16.20 -9.48
N ASP A 19 13.98 -16.29 -10.45
CA ASP A 19 15.16 -15.43 -10.52
C ASP A 19 14.77 -13.94 -10.64
N ASP A 20 13.75 -13.62 -11.45
CA ASP A 20 13.25 -12.24 -11.60
C ASP A 20 12.64 -11.67 -10.30
N ILE A 21 11.91 -12.49 -9.53
CA ILE A 21 11.25 -12.07 -8.27
C ILE A 21 12.27 -11.95 -7.13
N CYS A 22 13.25 -12.85 -7.07
CA CYS A 22 14.27 -12.84 -6.04
C CYS A 22 15.32 -11.75 -6.27
N ALA A 23 15.61 -11.39 -7.53
CA ALA A 23 16.66 -10.43 -7.85
C ALA A 23 16.58 -9.08 -7.11
N PRO A 24 15.42 -8.42 -6.94
CA PRO A 24 15.33 -7.19 -6.15
C PRO A 24 15.56 -7.37 -4.65
N VAL A 25 15.32 -8.58 -4.11
CA VAL A 25 15.47 -8.91 -2.69
C VAL A 25 16.91 -9.26 -2.35
N GLU A 26 17.61 -9.94 -3.26
CA GLU A 26 18.98 -10.41 -3.07
C GLU A 26 20.05 -9.34 -3.38
N ARG A 27 19.67 -8.24 -4.03
CA ARG A 27 20.57 -7.12 -4.36
C ARG A 27 20.56 -6.08 -3.26
N PHE A 28 21.69 -5.40 -3.06
CA PHE A 28 21.74 -4.23 -2.19
C PHE A 28 20.79 -3.12 -2.70
N PRO A 29 20.12 -2.39 -1.80
CA PRO A 29 19.17 -1.36 -2.18
C PRO A 29 19.86 -0.24 -2.96
N SER A 30 19.19 0.23 -4.02
CA SER A 30 19.70 1.33 -4.82
C SER A 30 19.71 2.64 -4.02
N LYS A 31 20.55 3.60 -4.42
CA LYS A 31 20.57 4.94 -3.79
C LYS A 31 19.20 5.62 -3.81
N GLY A 32 18.44 5.42 -4.89
CA GLY A 32 17.05 5.93 -5.01
C GLY A 32 16.11 5.27 -4.00
N TRP A 33 16.21 3.96 -3.82
CA TRP A 33 15.42 3.24 -2.80
C TRP A 33 15.75 3.74 -1.39
N VAL A 34 17.03 3.90 -1.06
CA VAL A 34 17.47 4.44 0.23
C VAL A 34 16.97 5.87 0.44
N GLY A 35 17.01 6.72 -0.59
CA GLY A 35 16.46 8.07 -0.53
C GLY A 35 14.96 8.09 -0.21
N MET A 36 14.16 7.27 -0.89
CA MET A 36 12.72 7.13 -0.61
C MET A 36 12.46 6.60 0.80
N PHE A 37 13.24 5.61 1.25
CA PHE A 37 13.12 5.05 2.59
C PHE A 37 13.41 6.08 3.69
N LEU A 38 14.48 6.87 3.54
CA LEU A 38 14.82 7.93 4.49
C LEU A 38 13.79 9.07 4.47
N GLY A 39 13.24 9.40 3.29
CA GLY A 39 12.14 10.35 3.15
C GLY A 39 10.89 9.90 3.92
N ALA A 40 10.46 8.64 3.69
CA ALA A 40 9.34 8.04 4.42
C ALA A 40 9.57 8.02 5.93
N LYS A 41 10.77 7.66 6.39
CA LYS A 41 11.15 7.68 7.81
C LYS A 41 11.06 9.08 8.41
N THR A 42 11.47 10.10 7.67
CA THR A 42 11.41 11.51 8.14
C THR A 42 9.96 11.95 8.32
N LEU A 43 9.09 11.66 7.35
CA LEU A 43 7.65 11.95 7.45
C LEU A 43 6.99 11.18 8.60
N LEU A 44 7.39 9.94 8.84
CA LEU A 44 6.91 9.14 9.97
C LEU A 44 7.28 9.78 11.32
N LEU A 45 8.53 10.21 11.49
CA LEU A 45 8.97 10.89 12.72
C LEU A 45 8.23 12.21 12.93
N PHE A 46 8.02 12.98 11.87
CA PHE A 46 7.21 14.20 11.92
C PHE A 46 5.76 13.88 12.35
N TYR A 47 5.14 12.85 11.75
CA TYR A 47 3.80 12.41 12.12
C TYR A 47 3.69 12.01 13.60
N ILE A 48 4.67 11.25 14.12
CA ILE A 48 4.72 10.86 15.54
C ILE A 48 4.85 12.10 16.45
N ALA A 49 5.67 13.08 16.07
CA ALA A 49 5.82 14.31 16.84
C ALA A 49 4.52 15.13 16.92
N ILE A 50 3.76 15.19 15.83
CA ILE A 50 2.43 15.82 15.81
C ILE A 50 1.45 15.04 16.70
N LEU A 51 1.40 13.71 16.60
CA LEU A 51 0.55 12.89 17.47
C LEU A 51 0.88 13.07 18.95
N ALA A 52 2.17 13.08 19.31
CA ALA A 52 2.60 13.33 20.68
C ALA A 52 2.16 14.72 21.18
N SER A 53 2.22 15.73 20.31
CA SER A 53 1.76 17.09 20.62
C SER A 53 0.24 17.14 20.84
N VAL A 54 -0.54 16.42 20.04
CA VAL A 54 -2.00 16.31 20.21
C VAL A 54 -2.35 15.62 21.53
N VAL A 55 -1.63 14.56 21.90
CA VAL A 55 -1.85 13.86 23.18
C VAL A 55 -1.45 14.74 24.37
N GLY A 56 -0.34 15.48 24.27
CA GLY A 56 0.16 16.33 25.35
C GLY A 56 -0.60 17.64 25.56
N ILE A 57 -1.03 18.30 24.47
CA ILE A 57 -1.70 19.60 24.51
C ILE A 57 -3.22 19.46 24.50
N GLY A 58 -3.73 18.46 23.78
CA GLY A 58 -5.16 18.17 23.66
C GLY A 58 -5.65 18.19 22.21
N ILE A 59 -6.82 17.58 22.01
CA ILE A 59 -7.42 17.35 20.67
C ILE A 59 -7.81 18.63 19.93
N GLY A 60 -8.03 19.74 20.65
CA GLY A 60 -8.34 21.05 20.07
C GLY A 60 -7.24 21.59 19.15
N LEU A 61 -6.01 21.09 19.27
CA LEU A 61 -4.90 21.39 18.35
C LEU A 61 -5.24 21.03 16.89
N LEU A 62 -6.14 20.07 16.68
CA LEU A 62 -6.60 19.64 15.36
C LEU A 62 -7.74 20.51 14.81
N GLY A 63 -8.14 21.57 15.52
CA GLY A 63 -9.17 22.51 15.07
C GLY A 63 -10.61 21.98 15.19
N VAL A 64 -10.81 20.81 15.82
CA VAL A 64 -12.14 20.27 16.10
C VAL A 64 -12.74 20.94 17.34
N ASN A 65 -14.00 21.35 17.25
CA ASN A 65 -14.71 22.09 18.31
C ASN A 65 -16.20 21.78 18.27
N SER A 66 -16.94 22.09 19.33
CA SER A 66 -18.41 22.00 19.28
C SER A 66 -18.98 22.91 18.20
N PRO A 67 -19.96 22.46 17.38
CA PRO A 67 -20.61 21.14 17.41
C PRO A 67 -19.93 20.08 16.52
N VAL A 68 -18.90 20.43 15.75
CA VAL A 68 -18.21 19.56 14.79
C VAL A 68 -16.95 18.94 15.41
N PHE A 69 -17.14 17.80 16.06
CA PHE A 69 -16.05 17.07 16.71
C PHE A 69 -15.26 16.16 15.77
N TRP A 70 -15.75 15.95 14.55
CA TRP A 70 -15.15 15.05 13.56
C TRP A 70 -14.53 15.87 12.45
N GLY A 71 -13.20 15.91 12.42
CA GLY A 71 -12.43 16.61 11.40
C GLY A 71 -11.48 15.67 10.68
N THR A 72 -10.27 16.15 10.42
CA THR A 72 -9.26 15.48 9.61
C THR A 72 -8.98 14.04 10.06
N MET A 73 -8.96 13.75 11.36
CA MET A 73 -8.69 12.39 11.88
C MET A 73 -9.68 11.34 11.38
N ILE A 74 -10.97 11.66 11.31
CA ILE A 74 -11.98 10.71 10.82
C ILE A 74 -11.96 10.66 9.29
N VAL A 75 -11.79 11.80 8.63
CA VAL A 75 -11.69 11.86 7.16
C VAL A 75 -10.54 10.98 6.68
N THR A 76 -9.36 11.10 7.29
CA THR A 76 -8.19 10.28 6.94
C THR A 76 -8.36 8.83 7.38
N PHE A 77 -8.98 8.56 8.53
CA PHE A 77 -9.30 7.20 8.96
C PHE A 77 -10.16 6.44 7.94
N VAL A 78 -11.28 7.03 7.50
CA VAL A 78 -12.17 6.41 6.50
C VAL A 78 -11.46 6.28 5.16
N PHE A 79 -10.68 7.30 4.77
CA PHE A 79 -9.90 7.26 3.53
C PHE A 79 -8.93 6.07 3.50
N TRP A 80 -8.15 5.87 4.57
CA TRP A 80 -7.18 4.77 4.64
C TRP A 80 -7.85 3.39 4.73
N ILE A 81 -9.00 3.28 5.41
CA ILE A 81 -9.82 2.05 5.36
C ILE A 81 -10.27 1.76 3.92
N GLY A 82 -10.73 2.78 3.20
CA GLY A 82 -11.14 2.67 1.80
C GLY A 82 -10.03 2.12 0.90
N ILE A 83 -8.80 2.59 1.08
CA ILE A 83 -7.63 2.06 0.35
C ILE A 83 -7.42 0.58 0.66
N GLY A 84 -7.51 0.18 1.94
CA GLY A 84 -7.32 -1.22 2.35
C GLY A 84 -8.33 -2.20 1.72
N HIS A 85 -9.56 -1.76 1.44
CA HIS A 85 -10.56 -2.60 0.79
C HIS A 85 -10.17 -3.04 -0.62
N ALA A 86 -9.43 -2.22 -1.37
CA ALA A 86 -8.96 -2.60 -2.71
C ALA A 86 -8.12 -3.89 -2.67
N GLY A 87 -7.30 -4.07 -1.63
CA GLY A 87 -6.51 -5.28 -1.42
C GLY A 87 -7.36 -6.54 -1.29
N THR A 88 -8.35 -6.49 -0.40
CA THR A 88 -9.27 -7.63 -0.15
C THR A 88 -10.11 -7.99 -1.39
N LEU A 89 -10.48 -7.01 -2.19
CA LEU A 89 -11.18 -7.25 -3.46
C LEU A 89 -10.27 -8.00 -4.44
N ILE A 90 -9.02 -7.58 -4.60
CA ILE A 90 -8.07 -8.22 -5.53
C ILE A 90 -7.71 -9.64 -5.07
N SER A 91 -7.53 -9.87 -3.77
CA SER A 91 -7.13 -11.19 -3.25
C SER A 91 -8.29 -12.19 -3.18
N ALA A 92 -9.45 -11.79 -2.66
CA ALA A 92 -10.58 -12.69 -2.43
C ALA A 92 -11.63 -12.66 -3.56
N VAL A 93 -12.13 -11.47 -3.93
CA VAL A 93 -13.25 -11.37 -4.89
C VAL A 93 -12.82 -11.82 -6.28
N LEU A 94 -11.68 -11.35 -6.78
CA LEU A 94 -11.16 -11.80 -8.08
C LEU A 94 -10.84 -13.29 -8.10
N PHE A 95 -10.48 -13.88 -6.95
CA PHE A 95 -10.29 -15.32 -6.83
C PHE A 95 -11.60 -16.09 -6.99
N LEU A 96 -12.69 -15.65 -6.34
CA LEU A 96 -14.02 -16.26 -6.48
C LEU A 96 -14.50 -16.24 -7.94
N PHE A 97 -14.26 -15.13 -8.64
CA PHE A 97 -14.56 -15.01 -10.07
C PHE A 97 -13.54 -15.69 -11.00
N ARG A 98 -12.60 -16.45 -10.44
CA ARG A 98 -11.54 -17.19 -11.16
C ARG A 98 -10.76 -16.33 -12.15
N GLN A 99 -10.53 -15.06 -11.80
CA GLN A 99 -9.75 -14.12 -12.61
C GLN A 99 -8.26 -14.41 -12.45
N LYS A 100 -7.64 -14.99 -13.49
CA LYS A 100 -6.23 -15.45 -13.44
C LYS A 100 -5.20 -14.32 -13.46
N TRP A 101 -5.56 -13.13 -13.91
CA TRP A 101 -4.63 -11.98 -13.99
C TRP A 101 -4.24 -11.44 -12.61
N ARG A 102 -5.07 -11.68 -11.59
CA ARG A 102 -4.83 -11.23 -10.20
C ARG A 102 -3.47 -11.70 -9.66
N THR A 103 -2.95 -12.84 -10.12
CA THR A 103 -1.73 -13.47 -9.57
C THR A 103 -0.51 -12.55 -9.61
N SER A 104 -0.44 -11.67 -10.61
CA SER A 104 0.68 -10.72 -10.77
C SER A 104 0.66 -9.54 -9.78
N VAL A 105 -0.50 -9.24 -9.18
CA VAL A 105 -0.71 -8.04 -8.33
C VAL A 105 -1.20 -8.38 -6.92
N ALA A 106 -1.69 -9.60 -6.68
CA ALA A 106 -2.32 -9.99 -5.42
C ALA A 106 -1.39 -9.75 -4.22
N ARG A 107 -0.10 -10.12 -4.34
CA ARG A 107 0.85 -9.98 -3.23
C ARG A 107 1.11 -8.52 -2.84
N THR A 108 1.21 -7.63 -3.82
CA THR A 108 1.42 -6.19 -3.56
C THR A 108 0.15 -5.52 -3.07
N ALA A 109 -1.03 -6.04 -3.43
CA ALA A 109 -2.31 -5.52 -2.96
C ALA A 109 -2.64 -5.93 -1.51
N GLU A 110 -2.03 -7.01 -1.01
CA GLU A 110 -2.17 -7.49 0.38
C GLU A 110 -1.17 -6.85 1.36
N ALA A 111 -0.12 -6.20 0.85
CA ALA A 111 0.94 -5.60 1.66
C ALA A 111 0.53 -4.22 2.20
#